data_AF-Q7XLP7-F1
#
_entry.id   AF-Q7XLP7-F1
#
_cell.length_a   1.000
_cell.length_b   1.000
_cell.length_c   1.000
_cell.angle_alpha   90.00
_cell.angle_beta   90.00
_cell.angle_gamma   90.00
#
_symmetry.space_group_name_H-M   'P 1'
#
loop_
_entity.id
_entity.type
_entity.pdbx_description
1 polymer ?
#
loop_
_entity_poly.entity_id
_entity_poly.type
_entity_poly.pdbx_seq_one_letter_code
_entity_poly.pdbx_strand_id
1 'polypeptide(L)'
;MAARSPYFVPESEGIRAGESPAAALRRILASPGAHQAPCCFDALGARLIQRAGFPICFMGGFCVSAARLGLPDAGLISYGEMVDQGRLITEAVSLPVIGDGDNGYGNAMSIKRTVKGYINAGFAGIMLEDQVAPKACGHTEGRKVISREDAIMHIKAAVDARKESGSDIVIIARSDSRQAISIDEALWRVQAFADAGADVLFIDALASIEEMKAFCAVSPKVPKMANMLEGGGKTPILSPAELQEIGFSLVVYPLSLIGVSMLAMEDALIAIKSTGAPRPGSLPSFQEIKDTLGFNRYYKEEKQYATVQQAQPLSTNIVLRLKITEKSGTQKINEGIPAGILEKISKAIPGLAGVNLTEILQGADQSQKGKLLLDREDATGDRIQVSIE
;
A
#
# COMPACT_ATOMS: atom_id res chain seq x y z
N MET A 1 10.64 -3.98 -16.08
CA MET A 1 10.12 -3.68 -14.73
C MET A 1 8.89 -2.80 -14.91
N ALA A 2 7.73 -3.17 -14.34
CA ALA A 2 6.57 -2.29 -14.31
C ALA A 2 6.94 -1.00 -13.55
N ALA A 3 6.51 0.17 -14.03
CA ALA A 3 6.75 1.44 -13.36
C ALA A 3 6.09 1.42 -11.97
N ARG A 4 6.91 1.44 -10.91
CA ARG A 4 6.43 1.40 -9.52
C ARG A 4 5.64 2.66 -9.17
N SER A 5 4.78 2.53 -8.18
CA SER A 5 3.75 3.45 -7.69
C SER A 5 4.33 4.72 -7.01
N PRO A 6 4.49 5.90 -7.66
CA PRO A 6 5.08 7.13 -7.08
C PRO A 6 4.18 7.84 -6.05
N TYR A 7 3.31 7.11 -5.35
CA TYR A 7 2.08 7.71 -4.85
C TYR A 7 2.22 8.69 -3.67
N PHE A 8 3.21 8.60 -2.77
CA PHE A 8 3.17 9.48 -1.57
C PHE A 8 4.50 9.80 -0.88
N VAL A 9 5.59 9.08 -1.13
CA VAL A 9 6.89 9.33 -0.49
C VAL A 9 7.76 10.11 -1.47
N PRO A 10 8.44 11.20 -1.06
CA PRO A 10 9.48 11.80 -1.89
C PRO A 10 10.45 10.70 -2.36
N GLU A 11 10.80 10.67 -3.65
CA GLU A 11 11.69 9.63 -4.21
C GLU A 11 12.98 9.41 -3.39
N SER A 12 13.40 10.40 -2.60
CA SER A 12 14.56 10.35 -1.71
C SER A 12 14.47 9.33 -0.58
N GLU A 13 13.27 9.05 -0.05
CA GLU A 13 13.07 8.22 1.16
C GLU A 13 12.65 6.78 0.85
N GLY A 14 11.93 6.55 -0.25
CA GLY A 14 11.53 5.22 -0.73
C GLY A 14 12.59 4.55 -1.60
N ILE A 15 12.16 3.83 -2.64
CA ILE A 15 13.02 3.25 -3.67
C ILE A 15 13.30 4.31 -4.74
N ARG A 16 14.56 4.68 -4.93
CA ARG A 16 14.97 5.69 -5.92
C ARG A 16 14.87 5.14 -7.35
N ALA A 17 14.77 6.04 -8.33
CA ALA A 17 14.81 5.66 -9.74
C ALA A 17 16.09 4.86 -10.07
N GLY A 18 15.94 3.69 -10.69
CA GLY A 18 17.04 2.77 -11.00
C GLY A 18 17.56 1.93 -9.82
N GLU A 19 17.10 2.18 -8.59
CA GLU A 19 17.46 1.41 -7.40
C GLU A 19 16.60 0.14 -7.29
N SER A 20 17.21 -0.99 -6.92
CA SER A 20 16.45 -2.21 -6.60
C SER A 20 15.76 -2.07 -5.24
N PRO A 21 14.65 -2.79 -4.95
CA PRO A 21 14.02 -2.76 -3.63
C PRO A 21 15.01 -3.08 -2.51
N ALA A 22 15.86 -4.08 -2.75
CA ALA A 22 16.83 -4.53 -1.77
C ALA A 22 17.94 -3.49 -1.53
N ALA A 23 18.44 -2.82 -2.57
CA ALA A 23 19.41 -1.73 -2.42
C ALA A 23 18.83 -0.57 -1.61
N ALA A 24 17.58 -0.21 -1.84
CA ALA A 24 16.86 0.79 -1.06
C ALA A 24 16.74 0.38 0.42
N LEU A 25 16.36 -0.87 0.70
CA LEU A 25 16.28 -1.38 2.08
C LEU A 25 17.65 -1.36 2.76
N ARG A 26 18.71 -1.81 2.09
CA ARG A 26 20.07 -1.77 2.64
C ARG A 26 20.54 -0.35 2.95
N ARG A 27 20.24 0.61 2.06
CA ARG A 27 20.53 2.02 2.30
C ARG A 27 19.82 2.54 3.55
N ILE A 28 18.55 2.22 3.73
CA ILE A 28 17.78 2.62 4.91
C ILE A 28 18.37 1.97 6.16
N LEU A 29 18.60 0.65 6.16
CA LEU A 29 19.18 -0.08 7.30
C LEU A 29 20.60 0.38 7.67
N ALA A 30 21.36 0.92 6.72
CA ALA A 30 22.68 1.49 6.96
C ALA A 30 22.62 2.92 7.54
N SER A 31 21.48 3.59 7.44
CA SER A 31 21.30 4.93 8.01
C SER A 31 21.03 4.84 9.52
N PRO A 32 21.47 5.82 10.33
CA PRO A 32 21.26 5.80 11.76
C PRO A 32 19.77 5.77 12.13
N GLY A 33 19.44 5.08 13.22
CA GLY A 33 18.08 5.03 13.76
C GLY A 33 17.50 3.63 13.84
N ALA A 34 16.44 3.49 14.64
CA ALA A 34 15.59 2.32 14.64
C ALA A 34 14.41 2.55 13.67
N HIS A 35 14.55 2.05 12.45
CA HIS A 35 13.60 2.28 11.35
C HIS A 35 12.29 1.56 11.62
N GLN A 36 11.19 2.32 11.67
CA GLN A 36 9.86 1.79 11.91
C GLN A 36 9.26 1.20 10.64
N ALA A 37 8.79 -0.04 10.72
CA ALA A 37 8.20 -0.80 9.62
C ALA A 37 6.85 -1.41 10.06
N PRO A 38 5.73 -0.68 9.94
CA PRO A 38 4.43 -1.23 10.25
C PRO A 38 4.05 -2.42 9.37
N CYS A 39 3.33 -3.38 9.93
CA CYS A 39 2.82 -4.52 9.18
C CYS A 39 1.55 -4.16 8.40
N CYS A 40 1.58 -4.41 7.09
CA CYS A 40 0.39 -4.54 6.27
C CYS A 40 0.03 -6.01 6.05
N PHE A 41 -1.18 -6.22 5.53
CA PHE A 41 -1.68 -7.51 5.04
C PHE A 41 -2.21 -7.43 3.62
N ASP A 42 -2.38 -6.24 3.06
CA ASP A 42 -2.85 -6.01 1.69
C ASP A 42 -2.27 -4.74 1.07
N ALA A 43 -2.54 -4.57 -0.23
CA ALA A 43 -2.08 -3.43 -1.02
C ALA A 43 -2.60 -2.07 -0.51
N LEU A 44 -3.80 -2.03 0.08
CA LEU A 44 -4.36 -0.80 0.64
C LEU A 44 -3.60 -0.39 1.90
N GLY A 45 -3.37 -1.33 2.82
CA GLY A 45 -2.57 -1.12 4.02
C GLY A 45 -1.16 -0.66 3.70
N ALA A 46 -0.50 -1.28 2.70
CA ALA A 46 0.82 -0.86 2.25
C ALA A 46 0.82 0.59 1.70
N ARG A 47 -0.23 0.97 0.94
CA ARG A 47 -0.39 2.36 0.48
C ARG A 47 -0.61 3.34 1.61
N LEU A 48 -1.37 2.96 2.64
CA LEU A 48 -1.59 3.80 3.81
C LEU A 48 -0.29 3.99 4.61
N ILE A 49 0.54 2.95 4.75
CA ILE A 49 1.88 3.04 5.34
C ILE A 49 2.75 4.01 4.54
N GLN A 50 2.78 3.88 3.20
CA GLN A 50 3.49 4.81 2.34
C GLN A 50 3.01 6.25 2.52
N ARG A 51 1.70 6.45 2.54
CA ARG A 51 1.08 7.77 2.68
C ARG A 51 1.36 8.41 4.04
N ALA A 52 1.53 7.61 5.08
CA ALA A 52 1.94 8.07 6.40
C ALA A 52 3.44 8.43 6.48
N GLY A 53 4.21 8.23 5.40
CA GLY A 53 5.62 8.62 5.34
C GLY A 53 6.60 7.59 5.92
N PHE A 54 6.17 6.36 6.16
CA PHE A 54 7.09 5.31 6.61
C PHE A 54 8.04 4.89 5.46
N PRO A 55 9.35 4.71 5.74
CA PRO A 55 10.32 4.37 4.72
C PRO A 55 10.33 2.88 4.38
N ILE A 56 9.76 2.03 5.24
CA ILE A 56 9.73 0.56 5.10
C ILE A 56 8.31 0.07 5.44
N CYS A 57 7.85 -0.95 4.71
CA CYS A 57 6.63 -1.68 5.00
C CYS A 57 7.01 -3.14 5.29
N PHE A 58 6.36 -3.75 6.28
CA PHE A 58 6.48 -5.17 6.53
C PHE A 58 5.17 -5.86 6.11
N MET A 59 5.22 -7.04 5.51
CA MET A 59 4.05 -7.89 5.27
C MET A 59 4.07 -9.00 6.33
N GLY A 60 3.21 -8.90 7.33
CA GLY A 60 3.18 -9.85 8.45
C GLY A 60 2.37 -11.11 8.10
N GLY A 61 2.97 -12.30 8.25
CA GLY A 61 2.29 -13.57 7.98
C GLY A 61 1.03 -13.75 8.82
N PHE A 62 1.09 -13.35 10.09
CA PHE A 62 -0.10 -13.31 10.96
C PHE A 62 -1.23 -12.46 10.39
N CYS A 63 -0.91 -11.25 9.90
CA CYS A 63 -1.92 -10.33 9.39
C CYS A 63 -2.52 -10.86 8.08
N VAL A 64 -1.71 -11.46 7.20
CA VAL A 64 -2.20 -12.06 5.95
C VAL A 64 -3.09 -13.26 6.25
N SER A 65 -2.69 -14.17 7.16
CA SER A 65 -3.55 -15.30 7.57
C SER A 65 -4.89 -14.82 8.11
N ALA A 66 -4.89 -13.82 9.00
CA ALA A 66 -6.11 -13.26 9.57
C ALA A 66 -7.00 -12.61 8.50
N ALA A 67 -6.45 -11.72 7.67
CA ALA A 67 -7.24 -10.94 6.71
C ALA A 67 -7.70 -11.76 5.49
N ARG A 68 -6.86 -12.70 5.01
CA ARG A 68 -7.14 -13.48 3.80
C ARG A 68 -7.92 -14.75 4.08
N LEU A 69 -7.62 -15.43 5.18
CA LEU A 69 -8.22 -16.72 5.50
C LEU A 69 -9.25 -16.65 6.63
N GLY A 70 -9.23 -15.60 7.45
CA GLY A 70 -9.98 -15.59 8.71
C GLY A 70 -9.46 -16.65 9.70
N LEU A 71 -8.21 -17.07 9.55
CA LEU A 71 -7.60 -18.18 10.29
C LEU A 71 -6.36 -17.75 11.07
N PRO A 72 -6.01 -18.46 12.16
CA PRO A 72 -4.83 -18.16 12.96
C PRO A 72 -3.53 -18.44 12.19
N ASP A 73 -2.47 -17.75 12.60
CA ASP A 73 -1.09 -17.99 12.13
C ASP A 73 -0.50 -19.26 12.74
N ALA A 74 -0.93 -20.40 12.19
CA ALA A 74 -0.57 -21.74 12.64
C ALA A 74 -0.05 -22.62 11.49
N GLY A 75 0.58 -22.00 10.48
CA GLY A 75 1.11 -22.71 9.31
C GLY A 75 0.04 -23.23 8.34
N LEU A 76 -1.16 -22.63 8.35
CA LEU A 76 -2.26 -22.98 7.44
C LEU A 76 -2.18 -22.24 6.10
N ILE A 77 -1.61 -21.03 6.10
CA ILE A 77 -1.40 -20.26 4.88
C ILE A 77 -0.24 -20.85 4.08
N SER A 78 -0.42 -20.99 2.77
CA SER A 78 0.59 -21.58 1.90
C SER A 78 1.57 -20.54 1.34
N TYR A 79 2.75 -21.01 0.94
CA TYR A 79 3.71 -20.25 0.13
C TYR A 79 3.06 -19.51 -1.05
N GLY A 80 2.15 -20.18 -1.77
CA GLY A 80 1.52 -19.61 -2.96
C GLY A 80 0.65 -18.40 -2.63
N GLU A 81 -0.11 -18.48 -1.55
CA GLU A 81 -0.97 -17.39 -1.07
C GLU A 81 -0.14 -16.21 -0.57
N MET A 82 0.97 -16.47 0.13
CA MET A 82 1.88 -15.42 0.60
C MET A 82 2.57 -14.68 -0.54
N VAL A 83 3.05 -15.40 -1.56
CA VAL A 83 3.66 -14.77 -2.76
C VAL A 83 2.64 -13.99 -3.58
N ASP A 84 1.42 -14.51 -3.73
CA ASP A 84 0.32 -13.83 -4.41
C ASP A 84 -0.01 -12.50 -3.72
N GLN A 85 -0.23 -12.54 -2.41
CA GLN A 85 -0.49 -11.34 -1.62
C GLN A 85 0.67 -10.34 -1.68
N GLY A 86 1.90 -10.85 -1.54
CA GLY A 86 3.12 -10.06 -1.59
C GLY A 86 3.30 -9.29 -2.90
N ARG A 87 2.97 -9.92 -4.03
CA ARG A 87 3.04 -9.27 -5.36
C ARG A 87 2.11 -8.07 -5.44
N LEU A 88 0.87 -8.20 -4.99
CA LEU A 88 -0.09 -7.09 -5.00
C LEU A 88 0.39 -5.94 -4.10
N ILE A 89 0.96 -6.27 -2.94
CA ILE A 89 1.52 -5.30 -1.99
C ILE A 89 2.67 -4.51 -2.60
N THR A 90 3.68 -5.19 -3.15
CA THR A 90 4.90 -4.56 -3.69
C THR A 90 4.61 -3.75 -4.95
N GLU A 91 3.63 -4.13 -5.77
CA GLU A 91 3.17 -3.35 -6.93
C GLU A 91 2.41 -2.08 -6.51
N ALA A 92 1.76 -2.10 -5.35
CA ALA A 92 0.98 -0.98 -4.85
C ALA A 92 1.83 0.19 -4.31
N VAL A 93 3.13 0.00 -4.04
CA VAL A 93 4.01 0.98 -3.38
C VAL A 93 5.37 1.14 -4.08
N SER A 94 6.10 2.20 -3.74
CA SER A 94 7.49 2.47 -4.14
C SER A 94 8.42 2.58 -2.93
N LEU A 95 8.09 1.93 -1.82
CA LEU A 95 9.00 1.75 -0.70
C LEU A 95 9.39 0.27 -0.57
N PRO A 96 10.54 -0.03 0.07
CA PRO A 96 10.94 -1.41 0.33
C PRO A 96 9.91 -2.15 1.19
N VAL A 97 9.50 -3.33 0.72
CA VAL A 97 8.63 -4.24 1.45
C VAL A 97 9.44 -5.44 1.93
N ILE A 98 9.36 -5.75 3.21
CA ILE A 98 9.90 -6.98 3.81
C ILE A 98 8.75 -7.97 3.94
N GLY A 99 8.94 -9.21 3.47
CA GLY A 99 7.92 -10.26 3.56
C GLY A 99 8.24 -11.31 4.61
N ASP A 100 7.24 -11.72 5.39
CA ASP A 100 7.30 -12.93 6.20
C ASP A 100 7.33 -14.16 5.30
N GLY A 101 8.40 -14.96 5.37
CA GLY A 101 8.59 -16.20 4.62
C GLY A 101 8.36 -17.45 5.46
N ASP A 102 7.80 -17.31 6.68
CA ASP A 102 7.61 -18.37 7.66
C ASP A 102 8.91 -19.19 7.86
N ASN A 103 8.80 -20.50 8.02
CA ASN A 103 9.94 -21.42 8.08
C ASN A 103 10.45 -21.86 6.70
N GLY A 104 10.02 -21.18 5.62
CA GLY A 104 10.38 -21.51 4.25
C GLY A 104 9.61 -22.68 3.62
N TYR A 105 8.56 -23.17 4.28
CA TYR A 105 7.60 -24.15 3.75
C TYR A 105 8.21 -25.51 3.37
N GLY A 106 9.29 -25.92 4.05
CA GLY A 106 9.89 -27.24 3.86
C GLY A 106 11.39 -27.25 4.09
N ASN A 107 12.12 -27.97 3.24
CA ASN A 107 13.56 -28.14 3.34
C ASN A 107 14.34 -27.01 2.62
N ALA A 108 15.66 -27.16 2.52
CA ALA A 108 16.53 -26.23 1.79
C ALA A 108 16.07 -25.93 0.34
N MET A 109 15.49 -26.91 -0.37
CA MET A 109 14.98 -26.67 -1.73
C MET A 109 13.70 -25.84 -1.73
N SER A 110 12.83 -26.04 -0.73
CA SER A 110 11.67 -25.16 -0.49
C SER A 110 12.12 -23.74 -0.17
N ILE A 111 13.12 -23.55 0.70
CA ILE A 111 13.71 -22.23 1.00
C ILE A 111 14.17 -21.53 -0.28
N LYS A 112 14.90 -22.24 -1.16
CA LYS A 112 15.36 -21.65 -2.42
C LYS A 112 14.20 -21.21 -3.32
N ARG A 113 13.14 -22.02 -3.38
CA ARG A 113 11.91 -21.67 -4.10
C ARG A 113 11.25 -20.45 -3.49
N THR A 114 11.15 -20.38 -2.17
CA THR A 114 10.54 -19.28 -1.41
C THR A 114 11.26 -17.97 -1.66
N VAL A 115 12.58 -17.94 -1.48
CA VAL A 115 13.40 -16.73 -1.71
C VAL A 115 13.30 -16.25 -3.15
N LYS A 116 13.40 -17.15 -4.13
CA LYS A 116 13.22 -16.80 -5.55
C LYS A 116 11.82 -16.24 -5.85
N GLY A 117 10.80 -16.84 -5.24
CA GLY A 117 9.42 -16.36 -5.31
C GLY A 117 9.28 -14.92 -4.80
N TYR A 118 9.87 -14.63 -3.64
CA TYR A 118 9.80 -13.31 -3.00
C TYR A 118 10.57 -12.25 -3.81
N ILE A 119 11.75 -12.60 -4.33
CA ILE A 119 12.49 -11.75 -5.28
C ILE A 119 11.59 -11.40 -6.49
N ASN A 120 10.95 -12.40 -7.09
CA ASN A 120 10.09 -12.22 -8.26
C ASN A 120 8.76 -11.52 -7.94
N ALA A 121 8.32 -11.54 -6.69
CA ALA A 121 7.20 -10.75 -6.21
C ALA A 121 7.61 -9.31 -5.90
N GLY A 122 8.90 -8.95 -5.93
CA GLY A 122 9.36 -7.57 -5.75
C GLY A 122 9.70 -7.19 -4.30
N PHE A 123 9.78 -8.16 -3.39
CA PHE A 123 10.21 -7.90 -2.01
C PHE A 123 11.66 -7.40 -1.95
N ALA A 124 11.91 -6.49 -1.02
CA ALA A 124 13.23 -5.98 -0.69
C ALA A 124 13.96 -6.86 0.33
N GLY A 125 13.19 -7.52 1.20
CA GLY A 125 13.70 -8.46 2.19
C GLY A 125 12.74 -9.60 2.46
N ILE A 126 13.26 -10.67 3.02
CA ILE A 126 12.49 -11.84 3.45
C ILE A 126 12.93 -12.23 4.86
N MET A 127 11.96 -12.49 5.75
CA MET A 127 12.20 -13.09 7.05
C MET A 127 11.99 -14.60 6.98
N LEU A 128 12.94 -15.36 7.53
CA LEU A 128 12.88 -16.82 7.60
C LEU A 128 13.15 -17.28 9.04
N GLU A 129 12.31 -18.17 9.55
CA GLU A 129 12.38 -18.67 10.93
C GLU A 129 12.82 -20.14 11.02
N ASP A 130 13.28 -20.56 12.20
CA ASP A 130 13.82 -21.90 12.45
C ASP A 130 12.81 -22.86 13.12
N GLN A 131 11.52 -22.59 13.01
CA GLN A 131 10.47 -23.44 13.58
C GLN A 131 10.28 -24.77 12.83
N VAL A 132 10.04 -25.83 13.59
CA VAL A 132 9.52 -27.11 13.06
C VAL A 132 8.09 -26.89 12.55
N ALA A 133 7.75 -27.49 11.42
CA ALA A 133 6.38 -27.45 10.91
C ALA A 133 5.41 -28.33 11.76
N PRO A 134 4.15 -27.91 11.96
CA PRO A 134 3.62 -26.60 11.58
C PRO A 134 4.21 -25.50 12.45
N LYS A 135 4.53 -24.36 11.84
CA LYS A 135 4.94 -23.16 12.57
C LYS A 135 3.79 -22.65 13.42
N ALA A 136 4.11 -21.94 14.49
CA ALA A 136 3.15 -21.22 15.31
C ALA A 136 3.61 -19.77 15.51
N CYS A 137 2.66 -18.84 15.67
CA CYS A 137 2.95 -17.46 16.05
C CYS A 137 3.95 -17.42 17.22
N GLY A 138 4.97 -16.55 17.15
CA GLY A 138 6.07 -16.52 18.09
C GLY A 138 5.74 -16.15 19.53
N HIS A 139 4.49 -15.80 19.84
CA HIS A 139 4.04 -15.53 21.21
C HIS A 139 3.17 -16.65 21.83
N THR A 140 2.81 -17.71 21.10
CA THR A 140 2.06 -18.86 21.64
C THR A 140 2.96 -19.83 22.43
N GLU A 141 2.40 -20.83 23.11
CA GLU A 141 3.18 -21.86 23.81
C GLU A 141 3.48 -23.07 22.89
N GLY A 142 4.43 -23.93 23.29
CA GLY A 142 4.66 -25.24 22.65
C GLY A 142 5.49 -25.24 21.36
N ARG A 143 6.14 -24.13 21.00
CA ARG A 143 7.01 -24.07 19.81
C ARG A 143 8.19 -25.03 19.90
N LYS A 144 8.59 -25.55 18.74
CA LYS A 144 9.79 -26.36 18.55
C LYS A 144 10.62 -25.73 17.43
N VAL A 145 11.92 -25.77 17.58
CA VAL A 145 12.86 -25.33 16.55
C VAL A 145 13.60 -26.53 15.96
N ILE A 146 14.00 -26.40 14.70
CA ILE A 146 14.79 -27.43 13.99
C ILE A 146 16.20 -27.53 14.59
N SER A 147 16.96 -28.55 14.16
CA SER A 147 18.35 -28.73 14.57
C SER A 147 19.20 -27.49 14.22
N ARG A 148 20.33 -27.31 14.90
CA ARG A 148 21.26 -26.21 14.61
C ARG A 148 21.78 -26.32 13.17
N GLU A 149 22.08 -27.54 12.75
CA GLU A 149 22.54 -27.88 11.41
C GLU A 149 21.52 -27.49 10.34
N ASP A 150 20.25 -27.86 10.52
CA ASP A 150 19.18 -27.54 9.58
C ASP A 150 18.91 -26.02 9.53
N ALA A 151 18.93 -25.34 10.68
CA ALA A 151 18.72 -23.90 10.74
C ALA A 151 19.82 -23.14 9.98
N ILE A 152 21.09 -23.52 10.17
CA ILE A 152 22.21 -22.95 9.41
C ILE A 152 22.08 -23.28 7.92
N MET A 153 21.69 -24.51 7.57
CA MET A 153 21.46 -24.94 6.19
C MET A 153 20.36 -24.11 5.50
N HIS A 154 19.28 -23.77 6.22
CA HIS A 154 18.21 -22.93 5.69
C HIS A 154 18.72 -21.53 5.32
N ILE A 155 19.50 -20.89 6.19
CA ILE A 155 20.09 -19.58 5.90
C ILE A 155 21.06 -19.67 4.71
N LYS A 156 21.92 -20.69 4.65
CA LYS A 156 22.82 -20.91 3.50
C LYS A 156 22.04 -21.09 2.20
N ALA A 157 20.96 -21.87 2.21
CA ALA A 157 20.09 -22.06 1.05
C ALA A 157 19.45 -20.75 0.58
N ALA A 158 19.04 -19.88 1.51
CA ALA A 158 18.51 -18.56 1.19
C ALA A 158 19.57 -17.65 0.55
N VAL A 159 20.80 -17.65 1.08
CA VAL A 159 21.95 -16.92 0.53
C VAL A 159 22.31 -17.42 -0.87
N ASP A 160 22.27 -18.72 -1.10
CA ASP A 160 22.52 -19.31 -2.42
C ASP A 160 21.42 -18.93 -3.41
N ALA A 161 20.14 -18.98 -3.02
CA ALA A 161 19.03 -18.57 -3.86
C ALA A 161 19.11 -17.09 -4.28
N ARG A 162 19.53 -16.21 -3.36
CA ARG A 162 19.81 -14.81 -3.66
C ARG A 162 20.88 -14.66 -4.74
N LYS A 163 22.03 -15.32 -4.57
CA LYS A 163 23.16 -15.29 -5.52
C LYS A 163 22.75 -15.84 -6.90
N GLU A 164 22.07 -16.98 -6.93
CA GLU A 164 21.58 -17.61 -8.16
C GLU A 164 20.60 -16.75 -8.94
N SER A 165 19.90 -15.84 -8.26
CA SER A 165 18.93 -14.93 -8.88
C SER A 165 19.56 -13.62 -9.37
N GLY A 166 20.86 -13.40 -9.12
CA GLY A 166 21.49 -12.09 -9.35
C GLY A 166 20.85 -10.97 -8.54
N SER A 167 20.21 -11.30 -7.42
CA SER A 167 19.50 -10.37 -6.55
C SER A 167 20.34 -10.07 -5.31
N ASP A 168 20.01 -8.98 -4.64
CA ASP A 168 20.63 -8.59 -3.37
C ASP A 168 19.61 -8.51 -2.22
N ILE A 169 18.51 -9.29 -2.32
CA ILE A 169 17.45 -9.35 -1.29
C ILE A 169 18.04 -9.48 0.12
N VAL A 170 17.49 -8.73 1.06
CA VAL A 170 17.90 -8.75 2.47
C VAL A 170 17.31 -9.99 3.15
N ILE A 171 18.16 -10.83 3.74
CA ILE A 171 17.74 -12.04 4.45
C ILE A 171 17.71 -11.72 5.94
N ILE A 172 16.52 -11.73 6.53
CA ILE A 172 16.29 -11.60 7.96
C ILE A 172 16.18 -13.01 8.55
N ALA A 173 17.13 -13.38 9.41
CA ALA A 173 17.11 -14.68 10.08
C ALA A 173 16.48 -14.55 11.46
N ARG A 174 15.33 -15.20 11.63
CA ARG A 174 14.57 -15.27 12.88
C ARG A 174 14.89 -16.56 13.62
N SER A 175 15.14 -16.45 14.93
CA SER A 175 15.15 -17.59 15.84
C SER A 175 13.97 -17.53 16.81
N ASP A 176 13.25 -18.64 16.94
CA ASP A 176 12.21 -18.84 17.96
C ASP A 176 12.73 -19.63 19.18
N SER A 177 14.03 -19.94 19.21
CA SER A 177 14.61 -20.83 20.22
C SER A 177 14.65 -20.23 21.62
N ARG A 178 14.48 -18.91 21.79
CA ARG A 178 14.44 -18.27 23.11
C ARG A 178 13.31 -18.86 23.96
N GLN A 179 12.13 -19.03 23.36
CA GLN A 179 11.01 -19.66 24.03
C GLN A 179 11.01 -21.19 23.94
N ALA A 180 11.51 -21.76 22.84
CA ALA A 180 11.49 -23.21 22.65
C ALA A 180 12.56 -23.94 23.48
N ILE A 181 13.69 -23.28 23.77
CA ILE A 181 14.86 -23.87 24.42
C ILE A 181 15.41 -22.94 25.52
N SER A 182 16.09 -21.85 25.13
CA SER A 182 16.68 -20.87 26.06
C SER A 182 17.19 -19.62 25.33
N ILE A 183 17.42 -18.54 26.08
CA ILE A 183 18.10 -17.34 25.56
C ILE A 183 19.51 -17.65 25.04
N ASP A 184 20.29 -18.46 25.75
CA ASP A 184 21.65 -18.83 25.33
C ASP A 184 21.67 -19.55 23.98
N GLU A 185 20.70 -20.46 23.76
CA GLU A 185 20.54 -21.13 22.47
C GLU A 185 20.18 -20.13 21.37
N ALA A 186 19.32 -19.15 21.67
CA ALA A 186 18.94 -18.13 20.69
C ALA A 186 20.11 -17.23 20.29
N LEU A 187 20.91 -16.79 21.27
CA LEU A 187 22.13 -16.01 21.03
C LEU A 187 23.16 -16.80 20.20
N TRP A 188 23.33 -18.09 20.49
CA TRP A 188 24.20 -18.95 19.68
C TRP A 188 23.71 -19.06 18.23
N ARG A 189 22.40 -19.29 18.03
CA ARG A 189 21.80 -19.47 16.69
C ARG A 189 21.92 -18.22 15.84
N VAL A 190 21.60 -17.04 16.38
CA VAL A 190 21.68 -15.81 15.58
C VAL A 190 23.12 -15.43 15.24
N GLN A 191 24.11 -15.77 16.08
CA GLN A 191 25.52 -15.67 15.70
C GLN A 191 25.82 -16.60 14.51
N ALA A 192 25.38 -17.86 14.59
CA ALA A 192 25.57 -18.81 13.49
C ALA A 192 24.84 -18.40 12.20
N PHE A 193 23.68 -17.73 12.30
CA PHE A 193 22.95 -17.18 11.16
C PHE A 193 23.70 -16.01 10.52
N ALA A 194 24.31 -15.13 11.33
CA ALA A 194 25.18 -14.08 10.84
C ALA A 194 26.39 -14.68 10.09
N ASP A 195 27.05 -15.68 10.68
CA ASP A 195 28.17 -16.38 10.07
C ASP A 195 27.78 -17.11 8.77
N ALA A 196 26.53 -17.56 8.67
CA ALA A 196 25.95 -18.16 7.47
C ALA A 196 25.56 -17.13 6.38
N GLY A 197 25.58 -15.83 6.68
CA GLY A 197 25.36 -14.75 5.73
C GLY A 197 23.98 -14.07 5.78
N ALA A 198 23.25 -14.20 6.90
CA ALA A 198 22.07 -13.38 7.17
C ALA A 198 22.44 -11.89 7.29
N ASP A 199 21.58 -11.00 6.78
CA ASP A 199 21.82 -9.55 6.76
C ASP A 199 21.20 -8.82 7.95
N VAL A 200 20.14 -9.39 8.54
CA VAL A 200 19.47 -8.88 9.73
C VAL A 200 19.17 -10.06 10.64
N LEU A 201 19.33 -9.87 11.94
CA LEU A 201 19.02 -10.89 12.94
C LEU A 201 17.75 -10.51 13.70
N PHE A 202 16.99 -11.54 14.09
CA PHE A 202 15.81 -11.41 14.93
C PHE A 202 15.75 -12.58 15.91
N ILE A 203 15.55 -12.28 17.20
CA ILE A 203 15.13 -13.27 18.21
C ILE A 203 13.72 -12.89 18.62
N ASP A 204 12.77 -13.80 18.44
CA ASP A 204 11.40 -13.51 18.82
C ASP A 204 11.19 -13.63 20.34
N ALA A 205 10.31 -12.80 20.87
CA ALA A 205 9.82 -12.83 22.24
C ALA A 205 10.87 -12.78 23.36
N LEU A 206 11.92 -11.96 23.17
CA LEU A 206 12.84 -11.53 24.24
C LEU A 206 12.01 -10.93 25.39
N ALA A 207 12.24 -11.36 26.63
CA ALA A 207 11.36 -11.02 27.75
C ALA A 207 11.87 -9.87 28.65
N SER A 208 13.06 -9.34 28.40
CA SER A 208 13.59 -8.23 29.19
C SER A 208 14.55 -7.35 28.40
N ILE A 209 14.83 -6.16 28.91
CA ILE A 209 15.79 -5.21 28.34
C ILE A 209 17.21 -5.81 28.38
N GLU A 210 17.53 -6.62 29.39
CA GLU A 210 18.81 -7.32 29.51
C GLU A 210 18.99 -8.34 28.39
N GLU A 211 17.95 -9.14 28.09
CA GLU A 211 17.98 -10.06 26.95
C GLU A 211 18.15 -9.29 25.61
N MET A 212 17.49 -8.13 25.47
CA MET A 212 17.65 -7.27 24.29
C MET A 212 19.09 -6.73 24.14
N LYS A 213 19.72 -6.29 25.23
CA LYS A 213 21.12 -5.85 25.24
C LYS A 213 22.08 -6.98 24.90
N ALA A 214 21.87 -8.16 25.47
CA ALA A 214 22.65 -9.35 25.15
C ALA A 214 22.53 -9.72 23.67
N PHE A 215 21.33 -9.67 23.10
CA PHE A 215 21.10 -9.90 21.67
C PHE A 215 21.82 -8.87 20.79
N CYS A 216 21.71 -7.57 21.09
CA CYS A 216 22.35 -6.54 20.27
C CYS A 216 23.88 -6.60 20.31
N ALA A 217 24.46 -7.13 21.39
CA ALA A 217 25.90 -7.38 21.52
C ALA A 217 26.41 -8.54 20.63
N VAL A 218 25.54 -9.45 20.19
CA VAL A 218 25.90 -10.53 19.26
C VAL A 218 26.04 -9.97 17.84
N SER A 219 27.15 -10.27 17.16
CA SER A 219 27.45 -9.78 15.81
C SER A 219 27.13 -8.27 15.63
N PRO A 220 27.80 -7.36 16.37
CA PRO A 220 27.37 -5.95 16.51
C PRO A 220 27.29 -5.17 15.18
N LYS A 221 27.94 -5.66 14.12
CA LYS A 221 27.90 -5.06 12.77
C LYS A 221 26.66 -5.44 11.95
N VAL A 222 25.91 -6.45 12.38
CA VAL A 222 24.70 -6.93 11.69
C VAL A 222 23.49 -6.23 12.32
N PRO A 223 22.61 -5.56 11.55
CA PRO A 223 21.37 -4.96 12.06
C PRO A 223 20.49 -5.93 12.84
N LYS A 224 19.77 -5.40 13.85
CA LYS A 224 18.81 -6.16 14.67
C LYS A 224 17.40 -5.65 14.46
N MET A 225 16.48 -6.61 14.35
CA MET A 225 15.04 -6.36 14.32
C MET A 225 14.42 -6.59 15.69
N ALA A 226 13.58 -5.66 16.12
CA ALA A 226 12.66 -5.82 17.24
C ALA A 226 11.22 -5.90 16.72
N ASN A 227 10.39 -6.72 17.36
CA ASN A 227 8.98 -6.88 17.03
C ASN A 227 8.14 -6.40 18.22
N MET A 228 7.47 -5.25 18.09
CA MET A 228 6.69 -4.61 19.15
C MET A 228 5.24 -5.09 19.09
N LEU A 229 4.95 -6.29 19.62
CA LEU A 229 3.60 -6.86 19.61
C LEU A 229 2.61 -6.04 20.47
N GLU A 230 1.84 -5.17 19.83
CA GLU A 230 0.90 -4.26 20.47
C GLU A 230 -0.33 -5.03 20.97
N GLY A 231 -0.57 -5.04 22.29
CA GLY A 231 -1.72 -5.73 22.89
C GLY A 231 -1.39 -6.86 23.87
N GLY A 232 -0.11 -7.06 24.23
CA GLY A 232 0.27 -7.93 25.36
C GLY A 232 1.20 -9.09 25.00
N GLY A 233 2.17 -8.86 24.12
CA GLY A 233 3.23 -9.83 23.86
C GLY A 233 4.16 -10.03 25.06
N LYS A 234 5.05 -11.03 24.95
CA LYS A 234 6.08 -11.31 25.97
C LYS A 234 7.21 -10.28 25.99
N THR A 235 7.38 -9.52 24.89
CA THR A 235 8.43 -8.53 24.74
C THR A 235 8.00 -7.18 25.29
N PRO A 236 8.80 -6.54 26.18
CA PRO A 236 8.55 -5.18 26.63
C PRO A 236 8.40 -4.21 25.46
N ILE A 237 7.36 -3.37 25.51
CA ILE A 237 7.14 -2.32 24.50
C ILE A 237 8.02 -1.13 24.83
N LEU A 238 8.93 -0.80 23.92
CA LEU A 238 9.84 0.34 24.02
C LEU A 238 9.63 1.28 22.84
N SER A 239 9.97 2.55 23.03
CA SER A 239 9.99 3.54 21.95
C SER A 239 11.12 3.26 20.94
N PRO A 240 11.01 3.76 19.70
CA PRO A 240 12.09 3.66 18.72
C PRO A 240 13.42 4.23 19.23
N ALA A 241 13.40 5.30 20.02
CA ALA A 241 14.61 5.90 20.59
C ALA A 241 15.28 4.96 21.60
N GLU A 242 14.52 4.37 22.52
CA GLU A 242 15.05 3.38 23.48
C GLU A 242 15.60 2.13 22.77
N LEU A 243 14.91 1.65 21.73
CA LEU A 243 15.37 0.52 20.92
C LEU A 243 16.66 0.85 20.17
N GLN A 244 16.78 2.06 19.63
CA GLN A 244 18.02 2.54 19.00
C GLN A 244 19.17 2.59 20.01
N GLU A 245 18.94 3.09 21.22
CA GLU A 245 19.95 3.15 22.29
C GLU A 245 20.45 1.76 22.69
N ILE A 246 19.58 0.74 22.64
CA ILE A 246 19.97 -0.66 22.89
C ILE A 246 20.78 -1.25 21.72
N GLY A 247 20.53 -0.79 20.48
CA GLY A 247 21.25 -1.22 19.27
C GLY A 247 20.38 -1.85 18.19
N PHE A 248 19.06 -1.73 18.26
CA PHE A 248 18.16 -2.14 17.17
C PHE A 248 18.17 -1.14 16.03
N SER A 249 17.97 -1.65 14.81
CA SER A 249 17.93 -0.85 13.58
C SER A 249 16.60 -0.96 12.83
N LEU A 250 15.78 -1.97 13.13
CA LEU A 250 14.48 -2.21 12.52
C LEU A 250 13.45 -2.51 13.62
N VAL A 251 12.29 -1.86 13.56
CA VAL A 251 11.19 -2.04 14.53
C VAL A 251 9.92 -2.34 13.78
N VAL A 252 9.32 -3.50 14.06
CA VAL A 252 8.09 -3.96 13.41
C VAL A 252 6.90 -3.82 14.35
N TYR A 253 5.76 -3.39 13.77
CA TYR A 253 4.48 -3.15 14.44
C TYR A 253 3.44 -4.14 13.87
N PRO A 254 3.39 -5.38 14.38
CA PRO A 254 2.68 -6.48 13.76
C PRO A 254 1.17 -6.42 13.91
N LEU A 255 0.60 -5.80 14.95
CA LEU A 255 -0.84 -5.88 15.23
C LEU A 255 -1.60 -4.58 15.03
N SER A 256 -0.92 -3.42 15.02
CA SER A 256 -1.57 -2.11 14.95
C SER A 256 -2.63 -2.00 13.86
N LEU A 257 -2.27 -2.26 12.59
CA LEU A 257 -3.19 -2.04 11.47
C LEU A 257 -4.33 -3.07 11.44
N ILE A 258 -4.04 -4.35 11.70
CA ILE A 258 -5.05 -5.40 11.67
C ILE A 258 -6.03 -5.25 12.85
N GLY A 259 -5.53 -4.99 14.05
CA GLY A 259 -6.34 -4.81 15.25
C GLY A 259 -7.23 -3.57 15.18
N VAL A 260 -6.71 -2.43 14.74
CA VAL A 260 -7.51 -1.21 14.53
C VAL A 260 -8.57 -1.42 13.45
N SER A 261 -8.22 -2.15 12.37
CA SER A 261 -9.18 -2.47 11.30
C SER A 261 -10.33 -3.33 11.80
N MET A 262 -10.03 -4.38 12.59
CA MET A 262 -11.05 -5.23 13.21
C MET A 262 -12.01 -4.41 14.07
N LEU A 263 -11.47 -3.60 14.99
CA LEU A 263 -12.28 -2.76 15.86
C LEU A 263 -13.16 -1.77 15.08
N ALA A 264 -12.62 -1.11 14.06
CA ALA A 264 -13.37 -0.16 13.24
C ALA A 264 -14.49 -0.85 12.42
N MET A 265 -14.23 -2.04 11.90
CA MET A 265 -15.24 -2.84 11.18
C MET A 265 -16.36 -3.29 12.12
N GLU A 266 -16.03 -3.82 13.30
CA GLU A 266 -17.00 -4.24 14.31
C GLU A 266 -17.88 -3.06 14.75
N ASP A 267 -17.27 -1.92 15.05
CA ASP A 267 -17.98 -0.68 15.41
C ASP A 267 -18.96 -0.23 14.32
N ALA A 268 -18.54 -0.28 13.05
CA ALA A 268 -19.40 0.06 11.92
C ALA A 268 -20.57 -0.92 11.78
N LEU A 269 -20.32 -2.22 11.92
CA LEU A 269 -21.35 -3.27 11.85
C LEU A 269 -22.37 -3.14 12.98
N ILE A 270 -21.93 -2.84 14.21
CA ILE A 270 -22.81 -2.58 15.35
C ILE A 270 -23.69 -1.36 15.08
N ALA A 271 -23.11 -0.26 14.57
CA ALA A 271 -23.86 0.96 14.24
C ALA A 271 -24.90 0.73 13.14
N ILE A 272 -24.53 0.05 12.05
CA ILE A 272 -25.44 -0.30 10.95
C ILE A 272 -26.59 -1.16 11.48
N LYS A 273 -26.30 -2.19 12.28
CA LYS A 273 -27.31 -3.09 12.82
C LYS A 273 -28.28 -2.40 13.78
N SER A 274 -27.79 -1.45 14.58
CA SER A 274 -28.59 -0.76 15.60
C SER A 274 -29.35 0.47 15.09
N THR A 275 -28.79 1.20 14.14
CA THR A 275 -29.33 2.52 13.69
C THR A 275 -29.64 2.59 12.20
N GLY A 276 -29.26 1.57 11.41
CA GLY A 276 -29.43 1.57 9.95
C GLY A 276 -28.29 2.25 9.18
N ALA A 277 -27.32 2.88 9.86
CA ALA A 277 -26.17 3.53 9.23
C ALA A 277 -24.92 3.49 10.13
N PRO A 278 -23.70 3.66 9.58
CA PRO A 278 -22.52 3.93 10.39
C PRO A 278 -22.66 5.23 11.20
N ARG A 279 -21.87 5.36 12.27
CA ARG A 279 -21.82 6.61 13.06
C ARG A 279 -21.32 7.76 12.19
N PRO A 280 -21.91 8.97 12.26
CA PRO A 280 -21.38 10.13 11.55
C PRO A 280 -19.90 10.35 11.86
N GLY A 281 -19.08 10.53 10.82
CA GLY A 281 -17.63 10.73 10.97
C GLY A 281 -16.80 9.46 11.24
N SER A 282 -17.40 8.26 11.29
CA SER A 282 -16.63 7.03 11.50
C SER A 282 -15.92 6.50 10.25
N LEU A 283 -16.13 7.13 9.10
CA LEU A 283 -15.52 6.76 7.83
C LEU A 283 -15.11 8.01 7.04
N PRO A 284 -14.04 7.94 6.23
CA PRO A 284 -13.67 9.01 5.32
C PRO A 284 -14.80 9.29 4.30
N SER A 285 -14.84 10.51 3.78
CA SER A 285 -15.67 10.85 2.65
C SER A 285 -15.31 10.03 1.41
N PHE A 286 -16.26 9.88 0.49
CA PHE A 286 -15.99 9.18 -0.77
C PHE A 286 -14.88 9.84 -1.59
N GLN A 287 -14.71 11.17 -1.48
CA GLN A 287 -13.60 11.87 -2.13
C GLN A 287 -12.25 11.46 -1.52
N GLU A 288 -12.13 11.40 -0.19
CA GLU A 288 -10.90 10.94 0.48
C GLU A 288 -10.57 9.49 0.14
N ILE A 289 -11.58 8.62 0.01
CA ILE A 289 -11.40 7.24 -0.45
C ILE A 289 -10.85 7.22 -1.88
N LYS A 290 -11.46 7.96 -2.81
CA LYS A 290 -10.99 8.06 -4.19
C LYS A 290 -9.56 8.59 -4.29
N ASP A 291 -9.22 9.58 -3.48
CA ASP A 291 -7.86 10.14 -3.45
C ASP A 291 -6.85 9.10 -2.97
N THR A 292 -7.19 8.35 -1.92
CA THR A 292 -6.38 7.23 -1.40
C THR A 292 -6.19 6.13 -2.44
N LEU A 293 -7.23 5.81 -3.20
CA LEU A 293 -7.20 4.78 -4.24
C LEU A 293 -6.57 5.25 -5.56
N GLY A 294 -6.19 6.53 -5.67
CA GLY A 294 -5.47 7.04 -6.83
C GLY A 294 -6.34 7.48 -8.01
N PHE A 295 -7.63 7.74 -7.81
CA PHE A 295 -8.54 8.15 -8.88
C PHE A 295 -8.08 9.41 -9.62
N ASN A 296 -7.51 10.38 -8.90
CA ASN A 296 -6.99 11.62 -9.52
C ASN A 296 -5.90 11.32 -10.57
N ARG A 297 -5.04 10.33 -10.30
CA ARG A 297 -4.01 9.88 -11.24
C ARG A 297 -4.63 9.05 -12.36
N TYR A 298 -5.50 8.09 -12.02
CA TYR A 298 -6.21 7.26 -13.01
C TYR A 298 -6.86 8.13 -14.08
N TYR A 299 -7.67 9.13 -13.70
CA TYR A 299 -8.33 10.02 -14.65
C TYR A 299 -7.35 10.93 -15.42
N LYS A 300 -6.21 11.29 -14.82
CA LYS A 300 -5.18 12.06 -15.51
C LYS A 300 -4.47 11.24 -16.59
N GLU A 301 -4.17 9.96 -16.30
CA GLU A 301 -3.55 9.03 -17.24
C GLU A 301 -4.53 8.61 -18.34
N GLU A 302 -5.76 8.25 -17.98
CA GLU A 302 -6.82 7.87 -18.92
C GLU A 302 -7.04 8.94 -20.00
N LYS A 303 -7.01 10.23 -19.63
CA LYS A 303 -7.13 11.36 -20.57
C LYS A 303 -6.04 11.37 -21.66
N GLN A 304 -4.87 10.81 -21.41
CA GLN A 304 -3.79 10.72 -22.41
C GLN A 304 -4.08 9.69 -23.50
N TYR A 305 -4.98 8.74 -23.21
CA TYR A 305 -5.42 7.71 -24.13
C TYR A 305 -6.78 8.02 -24.77
N ALA A 306 -7.36 9.20 -24.47
CA ALA A 306 -8.59 9.64 -25.09
C ALA A 306 -8.39 9.73 -26.60
N THR A 307 -9.15 8.94 -27.36
CA THR A 307 -9.16 9.03 -28.80
C THR A 307 -9.84 10.34 -29.21
N VAL A 308 -9.25 11.06 -30.15
CA VAL A 308 -9.95 12.15 -30.84
C VAL A 308 -11.06 11.50 -31.64
N GLN A 309 -12.29 11.46 -31.11
CA GLN A 309 -13.44 11.33 -31.99
C GLN A 309 -13.36 12.52 -32.94
N GLN A 310 -13.22 12.25 -34.24
CA GLN A 310 -13.29 13.29 -35.26
C GLN A 310 -14.61 14.03 -35.05
N ALA A 311 -14.54 15.24 -34.50
CA ALA A 311 -15.70 16.10 -34.41
C ALA A 311 -16.19 16.30 -35.85
N GLN A 312 -17.32 15.69 -36.20
CA GLN A 312 -18.02 16.03 -37.43
C GLN A 312 -18.26 17.54 -37.37
N PRO A 313 -17.76 18.34 -38.33
CA PRO A 313 -17.97 19.78 -38.30
C PRO A 313 -19.48 20.02 -38.26
N LEU A 314 -19.92 20.73 -37.22
CA LEU A 314 -21.32 21.12 -37.01
C LEU A 314 -21.88 21.62 -38.33
N SER A 315 -22.98 21.02 -38.79
CA SER A 315 -23.64 21.49 -40.01
C SER A 315 -23.93 22.99 -39.85
N THR A 316 -23.33 23.81 -40.71
CA THR A 316 -23.32 25.27 -40.60
C THR A 316 -24.71 25.91 -40.75
N ASN A 317 -25.74 25.11 -40.99
CA ASN A 317 -27.10 25.57 -41.32
C ASN A 317 -28.07 25.57 -40.12
N ILE A 318 -27.62 25.19 -38.91
CA ILE A 318 -28.46 25.26 -37.71
C ILE A 318 -28.32 26.66 -37.08
N VAL A 319 -29.44 27.36 -36.96
CA VAL A 319 -29.54 28.61 -36.20
C VAL A 319 -30.02 28.27 -34.79
N LEU A 320 -29.35 28.84 -33.79
CA LEU A 320 -29.69 28.68 -32.38
C LEU A 320 -30.20 29.99 -31.84
N ARG A 321 -31.36 29.96 -31.21
CA ARG A 321 -31.90 31.11 -30.51
C ARG A 321 -31.27 31.19 -29.13
N LEU A 322 -30.52 32.26 -28.89
CA LEU A 322 -29.99 32.62 -27.57
C LEU A 322 -30.95 33.61 -26.91
N LYS A 323 -31.51 33.22 -25.77
CA LYS A 323 -32.33 34.08 -24.92
C LYS A 323 -31.65 34.27 -23.57
N ILE A 324 -31.38 35.52 -23.20
CA ILE A 324 -30.94 35.88 -21.85
C ILE A 324 -32.02 36.75 -21.22
N THR A 325 -32.54 36.30 -20.09
CA THR A 325 -33.55 37.01 -19.29
C THR A 325 -32.94 37.38 -17.96
N GLU A 326 -32.91 38.65 -17.63
CA GLU A 326 -32.41 39.10 -16.35
C GLU A 326 -33.24 38.53 -15.20
N LYS A 327 -32.67 38.50 -14.00
CA LYS A 327 -33.42 38.15 -12.77
C LYS A 327 -34.69 39.01 -12.59
N SER A 328 -34.70 40.23 -13.11
CA SER A 328 -35.85 41.15 -13.11
C SER A 328 -37.02 40.67 -13.99
N GLY A 329 -36.81 39.66 -14.84
CA GLY A 329 -37.74 39.22 -15.89
C GLY A 329 -37.54 39.98 -17.22
N THR A 330 -36.67 40.98 -17.26
CA THR A 330 -36.38 41.76 -18.47
C THR A 330 -35.56 40.93 -19.45
N GLN A 331 -36.01 40.85 -20.71
CA GLN A 331 -35.28 40.11 -21.73
C GLN A 331 -34.14 40.96 -22.31
N LYS A 332 -32.90 40.55 -22.07
CA LYS A 332 -31.67 41.24 -22.49
C LYS A 332 -31.20 40.86 -23.89
N ILE A 333 -31.35 39.57 -24.25
CA ILE A 333 -30.96 39.03 -25.56
C ILE A 333 -32.07 38.09 -26.06
N ASN A 334 -32.36 38.13 -27.36
CA ASN A 334 -33.27 37.21 -28.06
C ASN A 334 -32.88 37.03 -29.52
N GLU A 335 -31.69 36.52 -29.78
CA GLU A 335 -31.11 36.54 -31.12
C GLU A 335 -30.96 35.13 -31.70
N GLY A 336 -31.23 34.99 -32.99
CA GLY A 336 -30.90 33.81 -33.77
C GLY A 336 -29.44 33.86 -34.22
N ILE A 337 -28.62 32.92 -33.77
CA ILE A 337 -27.19 32.89 -34.05
C ILE A 337 -26.84 31.57 -34.74
N PRO A 338 -26.19 31.59 -35.91
CA PRO A 338 -25.66 30.36 -36.52
C PRO A 338 -24.80 29.59 -35.52
N ALA A 339 -24.99 28.27 -35.41
CA ALA A 339 -24.34 27.45 -34.39
C ALA A 339 -22.81 27.61 -34.37
N GLY A 340 -22.18 27.68 -35.55
CA GLY A 340 -20.73 27.88 -35.69
C GLY A 340 -20.23 29.27 -35.27
N ILE A 341 -21.10 30.28 -35.17
CA ILE A 341 -20.78 31.59 -34.60
C ILE A 341 -20.98 31.55 -33.08
N LEU A 342 -22.06 30.92 -32.60
CA LEU A 342 -22.36 30.83 -31.17
C LEU A 342 -21.20 30.17 -30.39
N GLU A 343 -20.60 29.13 -30.95
CA GLU A 343 -19.43 28.46 -30.37
C GLU A 343 -18.24 29.41 -30.15
N LYS A 344 -18.01 30.35 -31.07
CA LYS A 344 -16.90 31.31 -30.98
C LYS A 344 -17.16 32.40 -29.94
N ILE A 345 -18.40 32.85 -29.81
CA ILE A 345 -18.76 33.93 -28.89
C ILE A 345 -19.13 33.43 -27.48
N SER A 346 -19.44 32.14 -27.30
CA SER A 346 -19.85 31.56 -26.01
C SER A 346 -18.85 31.82 -24.89
N LYS A 347 -17.55 31.86 -25.23
CA LYS A 347 -16.47 32.20 -24.30
C LYS A 347 -16.56 33.62 -23.74
N ALA A 348 -17.20 34.53 -24.47
CA ALA A 348 -17.37 35.93 -24.09
C ALA A 348 -18.73 36.21 -23.43
N ILE A 349 -19.64 35.23 -23.39
CA ILE A 349 -20.97 35.38 -22.77
C ILE A 349 -20.90 34.86 -21.33
N PRO A 350 -21.06 35.73 -20.31
CA PRO A 350 -21.22 35.29 -18.92
C PRO A 350 -22.35 34.27 -18.84
N GLY A 351 -22.08 33.15 -18.16
CA GLY A 351 -23.04 32.05 -18.09
C GLY A 351 -23.14 31.16 -19.33
N LEU A 352 -22.29 31.30 -20.36
CA LEU A 352 -21.96 30.23 -21.31
C LEU A 352 -20.50 29.74 -21.19
N ALA A 353 -19.66 30.44 -20.42
CA ALA A 353 -18.31 29.99 -20.11
C ALA A 353 -18.31 28.57 -19.53
N GLY A 354 -17.48 27.70 -20.11
CA GLY A 354 -17.36 26.28 -19.74
C GLY A 354 -18.43 25.35 -20.31
N VAL A 355 -19.43 25.87 -21.04
CA VAL A 355 -20.43 25.03 -21.73
C VAL A 355 -19.82 24.52 -23.03
N ASN A 356 -19.73 23.20 -23.17
CA ASN A 356 -19.34 22.56 -24.42
C ASN A 356 -20.54 22.55 -25.39
N LEU A 357 -20.77 23.66 -26.09
CA LEU A 357 -21.86 23.76 -27.05
C LEU A 357 -21.77 22.67 -28.13
N THR A 358 -20.56 22.24 -28.49
CA THR A 358 -20.32 21.19 -29.48
C THR A 358 -20.93 19.86 -29.04
N GLU A 359 -20.80 19.49 -27.76
CA GLU A 359 -21.40 18.29 -27.18
C GLU A 359 -22.92 18.40 -27.07
N ILE A 360 -23.45 19.57 -26.68
CA ILE A 360 -24.90 19.82 -26.62
C ILE A 360 -25.54 19.72 -28.02
N LEU A 361 -24.80 20.09 -29.07
CA LEU A 361 -25.26 20.09 -30.45
C LEU A 361 -24.99 18.78 -31.19
N GLN A 362 -24.28 17.82 -30.59
CA GLN A 362 -24.09 16.50 -31.20
C GLN A 362 -25.46 15.83 -31.40
N GLY A 363 -25.87 15.65 -32.66
CA GLY A 363 -27.17 15.09 -33.03
C GLY A 363 -28.33 16.09 -33.10
N ALA A 364 -28.08 17.39 -32.95
CA ALA A 364 -29.06 18.43 -33.25
C ALA A 364 -29.22 18.59 -34.77
N ASP A 365 -30.47 18.67 -35.25
CA ASP A 365 -30.82 18.94 -36.64
C ASP A 365 -32.02 19.91 -36.72
N GLN A 366 -32.38 20.35 -37.93
CA GLN A 366 -33.54 21.23 -38.12
C GLN A 366 -34.89 20.57 -37.79
N SER A 367 -34.97 19.24 -37.70
CA SER A 367 -36.21 18.54 -37.32
C SER A 367 -36.58 18.78 -35.85
N GLN A 368 -35.61 19.22 -35.04
CA GLN A 368 -35.76 19.51 -33.61
C GLN A 368 -36.06 20.99 -33.30
N LYS A 369 -36.61 21.76 -34.26
CA LYS A 369 -37.00 23.17 -34.07
C LYS A 369 -37.81 23.38 -32.78
N GLY A 370 -37.40 24.34 -31.96
CA GLY A 370 -37.97 24.66 -30.66
C GLY A 370 -37.42 23.86 -29.48
N LYS A 371 -36.61 22.82 -29.70
CA LYS A 371 -36.00 22.04 -28.62
C LYS A 371 -35.05 22.92 -27.80
N LEU A 372 -35.27 22.94 -26.49
CA LEU A 372 -34.43 23.63 -25.52
C LEU A 372 -33.18 22.76 -25.26
N LEU A 373 -32.02 23.31 -25.58
CA LEU A 373 -30.72 22.64 -25.47
C LEU A 373 -29.98 23.02 -24.16
N LEU A 374 -30.23 24.23 -23.67
CA LEU A 374 -29.68 24.74 -22.43
C LEU A 374 -30.73 25.61 -21.75
N ASP A 375 -30.86 25.46 -20.42
CA ASP A 375 -31.63 26.35 -19.57
C ASP A 375 -30.97 26.40 -18.19
N ARG A 376 -30.34 27.53 -17.86
CA ARG A 376 -29.65 27.70 -16.58
C ARG A 376 -29.63 29.15 -16.13
N GLU A 377 -29.40 29.36 -14.84
CA GLU A 377 -29.09 30.66 -14.28
C GLU A 377 -27.57 30.84 -14.19
N ASP A 378 -27.09 32.04 -14.50
CA ASP A 378 -25.69 32.41 -14.29
C ASP A 378 -25.44 32.93 -12.86
N ALA A 379 -24.20 33.32 -12.56
CA ALA A 379 -23.82 33.81 -11.24
C ALA A 379 -24.54 35.11 -10.82
N THR A 380 -25.11 35.85 -11.78
CA THR A 380 -25.90 37.07 -11.50
C THR A 380 -27.39 36.78 -11.33
N GLY A 381 -27.82 35.54 -11.57
CA GLY A 381 -29.22 35.12 -11.55
C GLY A 381 -29.95 35.38 -12.87
N ASP A 382 -29.22 35.70 -13.94
CA ASP A 382 -29.79 35.83 -15.28
C ASP A 382 -30.01 34.44 -15.86
N ARG A 383 -31.21 34.20 -16.39
CA ARG A 383 -31.58 32.94 -17.02
C ARG A 383 -31.16 32.93 -18.48
N ILE A 384 -30.36 31.94 -18.86
CA ILE A 384 -29.81 31.72 -20.19
C ILE A 384 -30.44 30.48 -20.79
N GLN A 385 -31.09 30.68 -21.94
CA GLN A 385 -31.75 29.65 -22.71
C GLN A 385 -31.17 29.58 -24.12
N VAL A 386 -30.85 28.37 -24.58
CA VAL A 386 -30.43 28.11 -25.97
C VAL A 386 -31.38 27.09 -26.55
N SER A 387 -32.01 27.39 -27.68
CA SER A 387 -32.90 26.48 -28.40
C SER A 387 -32.62 26.46 -29.90
N ILE A 388 -33.06 25.40 -30.59
CA ILE A 388 -32.97 25.31 -32.05
C ILE A 388 -34.05 26.19 -32.67
N GLU A 389 -33.68 27.07 -33.60
CA GLU A 389 -34.61 27.99 -34.28
C GLU A 389 -35.31 27.41 -35.51
#